data_AF-A0AAD6ZVD9-F1
#
_entry.id   AF-A0AAD6ZVD9-F1
#
_cell.length_a   1.000
_cell.length_b   1.000
_cell.length_c   1.000
_cell.angle_alpha   90.00
_cell.angle_beta   90.00
_cell.angle_gamma   90.00
#
_symmetry.space_group_name_H-M   'P 1'
#
loop_
_entity.id
_entity.type
_entity.pdbx_description
1 polymer ?
#
loop_
_entity_poly.entity_id
_entity_poly.type
_entity_poly.pdbx_seq_one_letter_code
_entity_poly.pdbx_strand_id
1 'polypeptide(L)'
;LNWDKSNPTIGGRTKIVQMVVGGMTQYLTAVQGMPKEVEEYLDKRIKKFVWAGKRVAPIDHDIMFLPTEEGGRDLLSIKNRNEAIDLKNLKEFLTREGDERAKYNRLRSELPVGAVVDPKVRDSPFNQTWKPLQKSLPRALKKMLKTAKNFRLVFDALAISTDLRENFPIFFHYGGNENLPKLNNSKRTKCLRDIHD
;
A
#
# COMPACT_ATOMS: atom_id res chain seq x y z
N LEU A 1 29.08 13.71 -0.40
CA LEU A 1 28.33 14.64 0.46
C LEU A 1 29.36 15.32 1.35
N ASN A 2 29.65 16.61 1.15
CA ASN A 2 30.69 17.33 1.91
C ASN A 2 30.37 17.49 3.41
N TRP A 3 29.20 17.00 3.85
CA TRP A 3 28.75 16.97 5.24
C TRP A 3 29.62 16.12 6.18
N ASP A 4 30.41 15.18 5.67
CA ASP A 4 31.34 14.44 6.54
C ASP A 4 32.47 15.34 7.07
N LYS A 5 32.79 16.45 6.39
CA LYS A 5 33.85 17.37 6.80
C LYS A 5 33.49 18.22 8.03
N SER A 6 32.20 18.37 8.34
CA SER A 6 31.73 19.12 9.51
C SER A 6 31.66 18.27 10.78
N ASN A 7 32.12 17.01 10.74
CA ASN A 7 32.12 16.08 11.87
C ASN A 7 30.80 16.03 12.67
N PRO A 8 29.64 15.84 12.00
CA PRO A 8 28.36 15.83 12.69
C PRO A 8 28.27 14.66 13.67
N THR A 9 27.60 14.91 14.80
CA THR A 9 27.19 13.89 15.76
C THR A 9 26.26 12.87 15.11
N ILE A 10 26.02 11.72 15.77
CA ILE A 10 25.11 10.69 15.25
C ILE A 10 23.70 11.25 15.00
N GLY A 11 23.17 12.07 15.92
CA GLY A 11 21.88 12.74 15.74
C GLY A 11 21.90 13.74 14.59
N GLY A 12 23.01 14.47 14.40
CA GLY A 12 23.20 15.34 13.24
C GLY A 12 23.18 14.55 11.92
N ARG A 13 23.85 13.40 11.87
CA ARG A 13 23.85 12.50 10.70
C ARG A 13 22.45 11.96 10.41
N THR A 14 21.70 11.54 11.43
CA THR A 14 20.30 11.11 11.25
C THR A 14 19.44 12.21 10.64
N LYS A 15 19.54 13.44 11.17
CA LYS A 15 18.79 14.59 10.61
C LYS A 15 19.17 14.88 9.16
N ILE A 16 20.47 14.81 8.82
CA ILE A 16 20.94 14.98 7.44
C ILE A 16 20.37 13.89 6.53
N VAL A 17 20.35 12.63 6.97
CA VAL A 17 19.73 11.53 6.22
C VAL A 17 18.25 11.81 5.95
N GLN A 18 17.52 12.24 6.98
CA GLN A 18 16.09 12.55 6.86
C GLN A 18 15.84 13.70 5.87
N MET A 19 16.60 14.80 5.97
CA MET A 19 16.45 15.95 5.06
C MET A 19 16.82 15.61 3.63
N VAL A 20 17.99 14.98 3.42
CA VAL A 20 18.54 14.74 2.09
C VAL A 20 17.90 13.51 1.45
N VAL A 21 18.08 12.34 2.05
CA VAL A 21 17.59 11.09 1.44
C VAL A 21 16.06 11.05 1.51
N GLY A 22 15.49 11.40 2.66
CA GLY A 22 14.05 11.47 2.82
C GLY A 22 13.40 12.47 1.86
N GLY A 23 13.88 13.71 1.83
CA GLY A 23 13.35 14.75 0.93
C GLY A 23 13.50 14.43 -0.55
N MET A 24 14.69 14.00 -0.99
CA MET A 24 14.95 13.75 -2.41
C MET A 24 14.21 12.54 -2.97
N THR A 25 14.03 11.49 -2.16
CA THR A 25 13.44 10.24 -2.66
C THR A 25 11.92 10.18 -2.53
N GLN A 26 11.32 10.97 -1.64
CA GLN A 26 9.90 10.91 -1.34
C GLN A 26 9.01 11.13 -2.57
N TYR A 27 9.26 12.19 -3.34
CA TYR A 27 8.45 12.50 -4.52
C TYR A 27 8.56 11.42 -5.60
N LEU A 28 9.80 11.06 -5.99
CA LEU A 28 10.02 10.05 -7.03
C LEU A 28 9.42 8.69 -6.63
N THR A 29 9.57 8.31 -5.36
CA THR A 29 8.98 7.06 -4.85
C THR A 29 7.46 7.09 -4.93
N ALA A 30 6.83 8.22 -4.61
CA ALA A 30 5.37 8.35 -4.70
C ALA A 30 4.85 8.26 -6.15
N VAL A 31 5.61 8.74 -7.13
CA VAL A 31 5.20 8.77 -8.54
C VAL A 31 5.43 7.43 -9.24
N GLN A 32 6.65 6.89 -9.15
CA GLN A 32 7.09 5.71 -9.94
C GLN A 32 7.47 4.49 -9.07
N GLY A 33 7.43 4.64 -7.75
CA GLY A 33 7.94 3.63 -6.82
C GLY A 33 9.46 3.64 -6.69
N MET A 34 9.96 2.78 -5.81
CA MET A 34 11.39 2.54 -5.62
C MET A 34 11.69 1.05 -5.89
N PRO A 35 12.57 0.72 -6.85
CA PRO A 35 13.07 -0.64 -7.03
C PRO A 35 13.82 -1.13 -5.78
N LYS A 36 13.82 -2.44 -5.54
CA LYS A 36 14.41 -3.02 -4.33
C LYS A 36 15.93 -2.80 -4.28
N GLU A 37 16.56 -2.82 -5.44
CA GLU A 37 18.00 -2.60 -5.60
C GLU A 37 18.39 -1.19 -5.16
N VAL A 38 17.54 -0.19 -5.46
CA VAL A 38 17.74 1.20 -5.05
C VAL A 38 17.49 1.36 -3.55
N GLU A 39 16.45 0.73 -3.01
CA GLU A 39 16.17 0.70 -1.57
C GLU A 39 17.36 0.14 -0.78
N GLU A 40 17.85 -1.04 -1.16
CA GLU A 40 18.99 -1.70 -0.52
C GLU A 40 20.29 -0.88 -0.68
N TYR A 41 20.47 -0.22 -1.83
CA TYR A 41 21.61 0.66 -2.06
C TYR A 41 21.60 1.89 -1.15
N LEU A 42 20.43 2.54 -1.01
CA LEU A 42 20.26 3.70 -0.13
C LEU A 42 20.45 3.30 1.33
N ASP A 43 19.89 2.18 1.76
CA ASP A 43 20.04 1.66 3.12
C ASP A 43 21.52 1.42 3.48
N LYS A 44 22.28 0.76 2.59
CA LYS A 44 23.74 0.58 2.75
C LYS A 44 24.48 1.91 2.85
N ARG A 45 24.09 2.91 2.05
CA ARG A 45 24.73 4.22 2.03
C ARG A 45 24.41 5.05 3.28
N ILE A 46 23.18 4.95 3.78
CA ILE A 46 22.74 5.53 5.06
C ILE A 46 23.56 4.91 6.21
N LYS A 47 23.62 3.58 6.29
CA LYS A 47 24.42 2.85 7.29
C LYS A 47 25.86 3.34 7.32
N LYS A 48 26.52 3.38 6.15
CA LYS A 48 27.91 3.83 6.04
C LYS A 48 28.09 5.28 6.49
N PHE A 49 27.15 6.16 6.14
CA PHE A 49 27.20 7.57 6.50
C PHE A 49 26.96 7.80 8.00
N VAL A 50 25.93 7.20 8.59
CA VAL A 50 25.58 7.37 10.01
C VAL A 50 26.73 6.92 10.92
N TRP A 51 27.42 5.84 10.54
CA TRP A 51 28.55 5.31 11.29
C TRP A 51 29.91 5.88 10.88
N ALA A 52 29.95 6.93 10.04
CA ALA A 52 31.19 7.56 9.57
C ALA A 52 32.21 6.55 8.99
N GLY A 53 31.73 5.48 8.33
CA GLY A 53 32.57 4.42 7.78
C GLY A 53 33.20 3.46 8.81
N LYS A 54 32.81 3.52 10.09
CA LYS A 54 33.26 2.54 11.10
C LYS A 54 32.84 1.12 10.71
N ARG A 55 33.74 0.16 10.96
CA ARG A 55 33.52 -1.27 10.62
C ARG A 55 32.44 -1.94 11.46
N VAL A 56 32.32 -1.54 12.72
CA VAL A 56 31.36 -2.11 13.68
C VAL A 56 30.41 -1.00 14.12
N ALA A 57 29.11 -1.24 13.92
CA ALA A 57 28.04 -0.40 14.46
C ALA A 57 27.79 -0.81 15.92
N PRO A 58 27.92 0.10 16.90
CA PRO A 58 27.62 -0.20 18.30
C PRO A 58 26.14 -0.47 18.59
N ILE A 59 25.25 0.04 17.74
CA ILE A 59 23.80 -0.12 17.86
C ILE A 59 23.34 -0.89 16.64
N ASP A 60 22.49 -1.89 16.87
CA ASP A 60 21.83 -2.61 15.79
C ASP A 60 21.03 -1.67 14.89
N HIS A 61 20.97 -1.99 13.60
CA HIS A 61 20.35 -1.10 12.64
C HIS A 61 18.84 -0.94 12.84
N ASP A 62 18.15 -1.99 13.29
CA ASP A 62 16.70 -1.91 13.48
C ASP A 62 16.35 -1.08 14.71
N ILE A 63 17.19 -1.13 15.76
CA ILE A 63 17.08 -0.28 16.95
C ILE A 63 17.25 1.21 16.59
N MET A 64 18.12 1.52 15.62
CA MET A 64 18.35 2.91 15.20
C MET A 64 17.08 3.59 14.66
N PHE A 65 16.14 2.82 14.11
CA PHE A 65 14.88 3.35 13.58
C PHE A 65 13.86 3.70 14.67
N LEU A 66 14.02 3.17 15.88
CA LEU A 66 13.10 3.41 16.98
C LEU A 66 13.17 4.87 17.45
N PRO A 67 12.11 5.36 18.11
CA PRO A 67 12.12 6.67 18.75
C PRO A 67 13.27 6.83 19.73
N THR A 68 13.74 8.07 19.89
CA THR A 68 14.82 8.39 20.84
C THR A 68 14.44 7.99 22.28
N GLU A 69 13.15 8.05 22.63
CA GLU A 69 12.58 7.68 23.93
C GLU A 69 12.71 6.17 24.21
N GLU A 70 12.76 5.33 23.18
CA GLU A 70 12.92 3.87 23.28
C GLU A 70 14.39 3.45 23.16
N GLY A 71 15.33 4.39 23.25
CA GLY A 71 16.76 4.15 23.08
C GLY A 71 17.22 4.10 21.62
N GLY A 72 16.33 4.41 20.67
CA GLY A 72 16.65 4.54 19.26
C GLY A 72 17.27 5.89 18.89
N ARG A 73 17.25 6.21 17.59
CA ARG A 73 17.83 7.45 17.05
C ARG A 73 16.94 8.14 16.02
N ASP A 74 15.69 7.71 15.88
CA ASP A 74 14.75 8.22 14.85
C ASP A 74 15.34 8.15 13.43
N LEU A 75 16.12 7.11 13.15
CA LEU A 75 16.71 6.94 11.84
C LEU A 75 15.64 6.65 10.79
N LEU A 76 15.80 7.25 9.62
CA LEU A 76 14.94 6.99 8.49
C LEU A 76 15.06 5.53 8.01
N SER A 77 13.99 4.76 8.15
CA SER A 77 13.78 3.52 7.39
C SER A 77 13.15 3.80 6.02
N ILE A 78 13.93 3.63 4.96
CA ILE A 78 13.45 3.77 3.57
C ILE A 78 12.35 2.76 3.28
N LYS A 79 12.49 1.52 3.76
CA LYS A 79 11.49 0.47 3.62
C LYS A 79 10.15 0.88 4.24
N ASN A 80 10.15 1.29 5.50
CA ASN A 80 8.92 1.69 6.21
C ASN A 80 8.28 2.90 5.54
N ARG A 81 9.09 3.85 5.04
CA ARG A 81 8.58 5.00 4.27
C ARG A 81 7.94 4.58 2.95
N ASN A 82 8.57 3.66 2.22
CA ASN A 82 8.03 3.13 0.97
C ASN A 82 6.69 2.41 1.21
N GLU A 83 6.59 1.62 2.27
CA GLU A 83 5.34 0.95 2.68
C GLU A 83 4.26 1.96 3.09
N ALA A 84 4.63 3.01 3.84
CA ALA A 84 3.71 4.09 4.21
C ALA A 84 3.18 4.86 2.98
N ILE A 85 4.03 5.10 1.97
CA ILE A 85 3.61 5.68 0.68
C ILE A 85 2.60 4.76 -0.02
N ASP A 86 2.85 3.44 -0.04
CA ASP A 86 1.92 2.48 -0.61
C ASP A 86 0.57 2.48 0.13
N LEU A 87 0.58 2.59 1.47
CA LEU A 87 -0.63 2.73 2.28
C LEU A 87 -1.39 4.02 1.98
N LYS A 88 -0.70 5.13 1.79
CA LYS A 88 -1.32 6.40 1.39
C LYS A 88 -1.98 6.29 0.00
N ASN A 89 -1.27 5.70 -0.96
CA ASN A 89 -1.82 5.43 -2.29
C ASN A 89 -3.03 4.48 -2.23
N LEU A 90 -3.01 3.49 -1.33
CA LEU A 90 -4.13 2.60 -1.09
C LEU A 90 -5.33 3.33 -0.51
N LYS A 91 -5.14 4.20 0.48
CA LYS A 91 -6.21 5.06 0.98
C LYS A 91 -6.84 5.88 -0.15
N GLU A 92 -6.02 6.49 -1.00
CA GLU A 92 -6.51 7.26 -2.16
C GLU A 92 -7.28 6.37 -3.14
N PHE A 93 -6.79 5.15 -3.40
CA PHE A 93 -7.46 4.17 -4.25
C PHE A 93 -8.83 3.71 -3.70
N LEU A 94 -8.96 3.60 -2.38
CA LEU A 94 -10.18 3.11 -1.73
C LEU A 94 -11.27 4.18 -1.58
N THR A 95 -10.88 5.45 -1.49
CA THR A 95 -11.81 6.57 -1.26
C THR A 95 -12.74 6.72 -2.48
N ARG A 96 -14.06 6.50 -2.31
CA ARG A 96 -15.07 6.66 -3.39
C ARG A 96 -15.51 8.12 -3.55
N GLU A 97 -15.75 8.45 -4.83
CA GLU A 97 -16.62 9.48 -5.44
C GLU A 97 -16.67 10.91 -4.85
N GLY A 98 -16.51 11.88 -5.75
CA GLY A 98 -16.59 13.34 -5.52
C GLY A 98 -15.32 14.10 -5.92
N ASP A 99 -14.17 13.42 -5.94
CA ASP A 99 -12.90 14.04 -6.32
C ASP A 99 -12.40 13.47 -7.65
N GLU A 100 -12.66 14.18 -8.75
CA GLU A 100 -12.06 13.91 -10.07
C GLU A 100 -10.52 13.91 -10.03
N ARG A 101 -9.90 14.44 -8.96
CA ARG A 101 -8.45 14.45 -8.76
C ARG A 101 -7.89 13.16 -8.20
N ALA A 102 -8.71 12.21 -7.75
CA ALA A 102 -8.21 10.94 -7.22
C ALA A 102 -7.58 10.10 -8.34
N LYS A 103 -6.26 9.95 -8.27
CA LYS A 103 -5.38 9.40 -9.32
C LYS A 103 -5.81 8.00 -9.81
N TYR A 104 -6.50 7.25 -8.95
CA TYR A 104 -6.79 5.84 -9.15
C TYR A 104 -8.25 5.50 -9.47
N ASN A 105 -9.15 6.48 -9.57
CA ASN A 105 -10.58 6.23 -9.81
C ASN A 105 -10.82 5.42 -11.08
N ARG A 106 -10.16 5.78 -12.19
CA ARG A 106 -10.27 5.05 -13.46
C ARG A 106 -9.72 3.62 -13.40
N LEU A 107 -8.68 3.40 -12.59
CA LEU A 107 -8.04 2.09 -12.46
C LEU A 107 -8.89 1.07 -11.70
N ARG A 108 -9.87 1.53 -10.91
CA ARG A 108 -10.73 0.68 -10.08
C ARG A 108 -11.70 -0.15 -10.92
N SER A 109 -12.33 0.46 -11.93
CA SER A 109 -13.26 -0.20 -12.85
C SER A 109 -12.55 -1.06 -13.90
N GLU A 110 -11.28 -0.78 -14.18
CA GLU A 110 -10.47 -1.47 -15.21
C GLU A 110 -9.60 -2.61 -14.64
N LEU A 111 -9.80 -3.02 -13.37
CA LEU A 111 -8.99 -4.10 -12.79
C LEU A 111 -9.18 -5.42 -13.57
N PRO A 112 -8.07 -6.08 -13.99
CA PRO A 112 -8.15 -7.35 -14.68
C PRO A 112 -8.64 -8.42 -13.73
N VAL A 113 -9.73 -9.08 -14.08
CA VAL A 113 -10.32 -10.19 -13.32
C VAL A 113 -10.57 -11.37 -14.24
N GLY A 114 -10.68 -12.56 -13.65
CA GLY A 114 -11.01 -13.77 -14.40
C GLY A 114 -12.39 -13.67 -15.06
N ALA A 115 -12.58 -14.38 -16.16
CA ALA A 115 -13.82 -14.38 -16.95
C ALA A 115 -15.09 -14.79 -16.15
N VAL A 116 -14.92 -15.36 -14.96
CA VAL A 116 -16.01 -15.78 -14.07
C VAL A 116 -16.77 -14.60 -13.47
N VAL A 117 -16.12 -13.43 -13.32
CA VAL A 117 -16.70 -12.23 -12.72
C VAL A 117 -17.23 -11.33 -13.83
N ASP A 118 -18.54 -11.17 -13.92
CA ASP A 118 -19.18 -10.31 -14.92
C ASP A 118 -18.85 -8.83 -14.70
N PRO A 119 -18.51 -8.05 -15.75
CA PRO A 119 -18.23 -6.62 -15.64
C PRO A 119 -19.27 -5.79 -14.88
N LYS A 120 -20.57 -6.09 -15.02
CA LYS A 120 -21.65 -5.27 -14.44
C LYS A 120 -21.71 -5.33 -12.91
N VAL A 121 -21.20 -6.40 -12.31
CA VAL A 121 -21.23 -6.59 -10.84
C VAL A 121 -19.90 -6.29 -10.15
N ARG A 122 -18.94 -5.73 -10.90
CA ARG A 122 -17.63 -5.37 -10.36
C ARG A 122 -17.71 -3.99 -9.72
N ASP A 123 -17.41 -3.93 -8.44
CA ASP A 123 -17.21 -2.67 -7.72
C ASP A 123 -15.75 -2.54 -7.27
N SER A 124 -15.33 -3.35 -6.31
CA SER A 124 -13.98 -3.30 -5.75
C SER A 124 -13.59 -4.61 -5.10
N PRO A 125 -12.34 -5.07 -5.29
CA PRO A 125 -11.84 -6.28 -4.63
C PRO A 125 -11.65 -6.11 -3.11
N PHE A 126 -11.84 -4.89 -2.59
CA PHE A 126 -11.80 -4.59 -1.16
C PHE A 126 -13.19 -4.55 -0.51
N ASN A 127 -14.26 -4.52 -1.31
CA ASN A 127 -15.65 -4.60 -0.86
C ASN A 127 -16.31 -5.93 -1.27
N GLN A 128 -15.60 -6.76 -2.04
CA GLN A 128 -16.08 -8.02 -2.60
C GLN A 128 -15.02 -9.12 -2.46
N THR A 129 -15.46 -10.37 -2.53
CA THR A 129 -14.63 -11.58 -2.33
C THR A 129 -13.81 -12.00 -3.55
N TRP A 130 -14.09 -11.46 -4.73
CA TRP A 130 -13.31 -11.77 -5.93
C TRP A 130 -11.92 -11.12 -5.87
N LYS A 131 -10.94 -11.75 -6.55
CA LYS A 131 -9.55 -11.30 -6.56
C LYS A 131 -9.10 -10.92 -7.97
N PRO A 132 -8.40 -9.80 -8.14
CA PRO A 132 -7.85 -9.43 -9.43
C PRO A 132 -6.74 -10.40 -9.86
N LEU A 133 -6.60 -10.57 -11.18
CA LEU A 133 -5.58 -11.38 -11.81
C LEU A 133 -4.21 -10.76 -11.56
N GLN A 134 -3.48 -11.33 -10.61
CA GLN A 134 -2.19 -10.78 -10.17
C GLN A 134 -1.22 -10.58 -11.32
N LYS A 135 -1.11 -11.49 -12.29
CA LYS A 135 -0.16 -11.36 -13.41
C LYS A 135 -0.37 -10.07 -14.22
N SER A 136 -1.62 -9.72 -14.49
CA SER A 136 -2.02 -8.59 -15.33
C SER A 136 -2.03 -7.24 -14.61
N LEU A 137 -1.84 -7.22 -13.29
CA LEU A 137 -1.84 -5.97 -12.54
C LEU A 137 -0.57 -5.13 -12.80
N PRO A 138 -0.71 -3.80 -12.96
CA PRO A 138 0.40 -2.88 -12.87
C PRO A 138 1.21 -3.06 -11.58
N ARG A 139 2.52 -2.80 -11.65
CA ARG A 139 3.44 -2.97 -10.53
C ARG A 139 3.01 -2.21 -9.27
N ALA A 140 2.50 -0.98 -9.43
CA ALA A 140 2.04 -0.15 -8.32
C ALA A 140 0.88 -0.82 -7.55
N LEU A 141 -0.14 -1.31 -8.26
CA LEU A 141 -1.30 -1.98 -7.66
C LEU A 141 -0.92 -3.30 -6.99
N LYS A 142 -0.02 -4.09 -7.60
CA LYS A 142 0.55 -5.29 -6.95
C LYS A 142 1.19 -4.95 -5.61
N LYS A 143 1.97 -3.87 -5.58
CA LYS A 143 2.67 -3.42 -4.37
C LYS A 143 1.68 -2.98 -3.30
N MET A 144 0.70 -2.15 -3.65
CA MET A 144 -0.37 -1.73 -2.75
C MET A 144 -1.14 -2.91 -2.15
N LEU A 145 -1.56 -3.88 -2.97
CA LEU A 145 -2.25 -5.09 -2.49
C LEU A 145 -1.36 -5.95 -1.58
N LYS A 146 -0.07 -6.05 -1.88
CA LYS A 146 0.89 -6.75 -1.02
C LYS A 146 1.04 -6.03 0.32
N THR A 147 1.16 -4.70 0.31
CA THR A 147 1.24 -3.89 1.53
C THR A 147 -0.03 -4.02 2.36
N ALA A 148 -1.21 -3.96 1.74
CA ALA A 148 -2.49 -4.19 2.42
C ALA A 148 -2.51 -5.54 3.16
N LYS A 149 -2.04 -6.61 2.49
CA LYS A 149 -1.93 -7.94 3.09
C LYS A 149 -0.93 -7.99 4.24
N ASN A 150 0.25 -7.37 4.09
CA ASN A 150 1.28 -7.33 5.13
C ASN A 150 0.77 -6.67 6.41
N PHE A 151 0.01 -5.58 6.27
CA PHE A 151 -0.61 -4.86 7.39
C PHE A 151 -1.97 -5.44 7.81
N ARG A 152 -2.39 -6.57 7.22
CA ARG A 152 -3.67 -7.25 7.49
C ARG A 152 -4.87 -6.29 7.42
N LEU A 153 -4.85 -5.36 6.46
CA LEU A 153 -5.97 -4.46 6.25
C LEU A 153 -7.18 -5.27 5.79
N VAL A 154 -8.27 -5.13 6.53
CA VAL A 154 -9.56 -5.76 6.27
C VAL A 154 -10.64 -4.69 6.25
N PHE A 155 -11.74 -4.96 5.55
CA PHE A 155 -12.95 -4.20 5.76
C PHE A 155 -13.51 -4.60 7.13
N ASP A 156 -13.37 -3.71 8.11
CA ASP A 156 -13.92 -3.88 9.46
C ASP A 156 -14.77 -2.67 9.80
N ALA A 157 -15.99 -2.92 10.26
CA ALA A 157 -16.94 -1.89 10.62
C ALA A 157 -17.64 -2.32 11.90
N LEU A 158 -17.31 -1.62 13.01
CA LEU A 158 -17.86 -1.89 14.35
C LEU A 158 -19.40 -1.85 14.38
N ALA A 159 -19.99 -0.97 13.57
CA ALA A 159 -21.42 -0.94 13.30
C ALA A 159 -21.65 -0.41 11.89
N ILE A 160 -22.29 -1.21 11.04
CA ILE A 160 -22.69 -0.80 9.68
C ILE A 160 -24.14 -0.31 9.78
N SER A 161 -24.40 0.95 9.39
CA SER A 161 -25.76 1.49 9.28
C SER A 161 -26.59 0.70 8.28
N THR A 162 -27.91 0.70 8.44
CA THR A 162 -28.82 0.01 7.50
C THR A 162 -28.64 0.52 6.08
N ASP A 163 -28.62 1.84 5.90
CA ASP A 163 -28.39 2.48 4.60
C ASP A 163 -27.08 1.99 3.95
N LEU A 164 -26.00 1.87 4.73
CA LEU A 164 -24.73 1.40 4.19
C LEU A 164 -24.81 -0.07 3.79
N ARG A 165 -25.50 -0.93 4.58
CA ARG A 165 -25.71 -2.35 4.23
C ARG A 165 -26.51 -2.52 2.95
N GLU A 166 -27.53 -1.70 2.74
CA GLU A 166 -28.36 -1.74 1.52
C GLU A 166 -27.55 -1.33 0.28
N ASN A 167 -26.54 -0.48 0.45
CA ASN A 167 -25.63 -0.08 -0.63
C ASN A 167 -24.46 -1.06 -0.86
N PHE A 168 -24.33 -2.14 -0.07
CA PHE A 168 -23.28 -3.13 -0.31
C PHE A 168 -23.60 -3.99 -1.55
N PRO A 169 -22.59 -4.33 -2.38
CA PRO A 169 -22.80 -5.19 -3.52
C PRO A 169 -23.30 -6.57 -3.07
N ILE A 170 -24.46 -6.98 -3.60
CA ILE A 170 -25.08 -8.29 -3.35
C ILE A 170 -24.18 -9.42 -3.90
N PHE A 171 -23.60 -9.19 -5.08
CA PHE A 171 -22.71 -10.15 -5.71
C PHE A 171 -21.32 -10.14 -5.06
N PHE A 172 -20.79 -11.33 -4.81
CA PHE A 172 -19.47 -11.52 -4.18
C PHE A 172 -19.34 -10.88 -2.79
N HIS A 173 -20.44 -10.74 -2.05
CA HIS A 173 -20.45 -10.19 -0.68
C HIS A 173 -19.59 -11.01 0.32
N TYR A 174 -18.91 -10.34 1.26
CA TYR A 174 -18.04 -10.99 2.26
C TYR A 174 -18.77 -11.95 3.20
N GLY A 175 -20.02 -11.64 3.54
CA GLY A 175 -20.89 -12.53 4.34
C GLY A 175 -21.58 -13.63 3.53
N GLY A 176 -21.29 -13.75 2.23
CA GLY A 176 -21.90 -14.75 1.36
C GLY A 176 -21.34 -16.15 1.57
N ASN A 177 -22.17 -17.17 1.38
CA ASN A 177 -21.74 -18.57 1.36
C ASN A 177 -20.77 -18.84 0.19
N GLU A 178 -19.76 -19.71 0.40
CA GLU A 178 -18.76 -20.15 -0.59
C GLU A 178 -19.35 -20.69 -1.90
N ASN A 179 -20.61 -21.11 -1.90
CA ASN A 179 -21.30 -21.58 -3.11
C ASN A 179 -21.91 -20.45 -3.96
N LEU A 180 -22.12 -19.25 -3.41
CA LEU A 180 -22.71 -18.12 -4.14
C LEU A 180 -21.86 -17.69 -5.36
N PRO A 181 -20.52 -17.59 -5.26
CA PRO A 181 -19.68 -17.28 -6.44
C PRO A 181 -19.82 -18.30 -7.58
N LYS A 182 -20.08 -19.58 -7.26
CA LYS A 182 -20.24 -20.64 -8.28
C LYS A 182 -21.55 -20.49 -9.05
N LEU A 183 -22.57 -19.93 -8.40
CA LEU A 183 -23.88 -19.68 -8.99
C LEU A 183 -23.92 -18.40 -9.84
N ASN A 184 -22.87 -17.56 -9.78
CA ASN A 184 -22.81 -16.26 -10.42
C ASN A 184 -23.14 -16.26 -11.93
N ASN A 185 -22.84 -17.36 -12.62
CA ASN A 185 -23.07 -17.52 -14.06
C ASN A 185 -24.25 -18.42 -14.40
N SER A 186 -25.06 -18.80 -13.40
CA SER A 186 -26.31 -19.55 -13.62
C SER A 186 -27.33 -18.70 -14.38
N LYS A 187 -28.26 -19.35 -15.10
CA LYS A 187 -29.33 -18.63 -15.83
C LYS A 187 -30.15 -17.72 -14.91
N ARG A 188 -30.44 -18.18 -13.69
CA ARG A 188 -31.21 -17.41 -12.69
C ARG A 188 -30.46 -16.17 -12.22
N THR A 189 -29.17 -16.31 -11.93
CA THR A 189 -28.34 -15.20 -11.45
C THR A 189 -28.04 -14.17 -12.54
N LYS A 190 -27.96 -14.59 -13.81
CA LYS A 190 -27.93 -13.68 -14.96
C LYS A 190 -29.22 -12.89 -15.10
N CYS A 191 -30.37 -13.57 -15.00
CA CYS A 191 -31.68 -12.91 -15.01
C CYS A 191 -31.80 -11.85 -13.90
N LEU A 192 -31.37 -12.19 -12.68
CA LEU A 192 -31.35 -11.25 -11.56
C LEU A 192 -30.54 -9.98 -11.89
N ARG A 193 -29.32 -10.17 -12.42
CA ARG A 193 -28.41 -9.07 -12.78
C ARG A 193 -28.89 -8.19 -13.94
N ASP A 194 -29.51 -8.81 -14.95
CA ASP A 194 -29.83 -8.11 -16.20
C ASP A 194 -31.24 -7.51 -16.22
N ILE A 195 -32.16 -8.00 -15.38
CA ILE A 195 -33.58 -7.65 -15.41
C ILE A 195 -34.09 -7.06 -14.09
N HIS A 196 -33.48 -7.42 -12.95
CA HIS A 196 -34.02 -7.13 -11.62
C HIS A 196 -33.10 -6.30 -10.70
N ASP A 197 -31.92 -5.88 -11.19
CA ASP A 197 -30.99 -4.96 -10.51
C ASP A 197 -31.18 -3.51 -10.98
#